data_AF-A0A7S1IBU4-F1
#
_entry.id   AF-A0A7S1IBU4-F1
#
_cell.length_a   1.000
_cell.length_b   1.000
_cell.length_c   1.000
_cell.angle_alpha   90.00
_cell.angle_beta   90.00
_cell.angle_gamma   90.00
#
_symmetry.space_group_name_H-M   'P 1'
#
loop_
_entity.id
_entity.type
_entity.pdbx_description
1 polymer ?
#
loop_
_entity_poly.entity_id
_entity_poly.type
_entity_poly.pdbx_seq_one_letter_code
_entity_poly.pdbx_strand_id
1 'polypeptide(L)'
;LEFYMSVRQPPQIAIAADQLRCTFRAFIDVYTTVMGQLTKLVTVEGTVRAALGLTVRDQVLQLSFRRAEITGLDVRRGNLKLLIPTPMLAEQAFNSLLALNLQTLEQFLPVQVPVPLVSGLRVADGGVRLTEGVLLV
;
A
#
# COMPACT_ATOMS: atom_id res chain seq x y z
N LEU A 1 -9.62 -10.43 -19.23
CA LEU A 1 -8.45 -10.51 -18.34
C LEU A 1 -8.87 -9.99 -16.99
N GLU A 2 -8.51 -10.70 -15.94
CA GLU A 2 -8.89 -10.38 -14.56
C GLU A 2 -7.62 -10.21 -13.73
N PHE A 3 -7.60 -9.17 -12.89
CA PHE A 3 -6.45 -8.80 -12.07
C PHE A 3 -6.84 -8.88 -10.60
N TYR A 4 -6.10 -9.67 -9.84
CA TYR A 4 -6.30 -9.79 -8.41
C TYR A 4 -5.05 -9.33 -7.68
N MET A 5 -5.19 -8.24 -6.93
CA MET A 5 -4.14 -7.74 -6.06
C MET A 5 -4.30 -8.35 -4.67
N SER A 6 -3.19 -8.80 -4.07
CA SER A 6 -3.16 -9.30 -2.71
C SER A 6 -1.88 -8.90 -1.99
N VAL A 7 -2.00 -8.78 -0.67
CA VAL A 7 -0.88 -8.60 0.25
C VAL A 7 -0.87 -9.82 1.16
N ARG A 8 0.18 -10.64 1.07
CA ARG A 8 0.23 -11.96 1.74
C ARG A 8 0.92 -11.94 3.10
N GLN A 9 1.58 -10.83 3.43
CA GLN A 9 2.25 -10.61 4.71
C GLN A 9 1.80 -9.25 5.25
N PRO A 10 1.65 -9.09 6.58
CA PRO A 10 1.28 -7.82 7.16
C PRO A 10 2.22 -6.69 6.70
N PRO A 11 1.69 -5.52 6.32
CA PRO A 11 2.52 -4.37 5.98
C PRO A 11 3.34 -3.94 7.20
N GLN A 12 4.61 -3.62 6.96
CA GLN A 12 5.51 -3.09 7.98
C GLN A 12 5.43 -1.58 7.99
N ILE A 13 5.06 -1.01 9.13
CA ILE A 13 5.05 0.44 9.33
C ILE A 13 6.25 0.80 10.20
N ALA A 14 7.09 1.71 9.70
CA ALA A 14 8.26 2.22 10.41
C ALA A 14 8.17 3.73 10.52
N ILE A 15 8.52 4.25 11.70
CA ILE A 15 8.71 5.68 11.93
C ILE A 15 10.18 6.00 11.71
N ALA A 16 10.49 6.64 10.59
CA ALA A 16 11.78 7.29 10.37
C ALA A 16 11.72 8.74 10.89
N ALA A 17 12.88 9.36 11.10
CA ALA A 17 13.05 10.62 11.83
C ALA A 17 12.08 11.76 11.41
N ASP A 18 11.61 11.76 10.17
CA ASP A 18 10.73 12.79 9.60
C ASP A 18 9.52 12.22 8.83
N GLN A 19 9.37 10.89 8.79
CA GLN A 19 8.39 10.26 7.91
C GLN A 19 7.92 8.91 8.42
N LEU A 20 6.64 8.65 8.19
CA LEU A 20 6.04 7.34 8.40
C LEU A 20 6.16 6.56 7.08
N ARG A 21 6.78 5.39 7.10
CA ARG A 21 6.95 4.53 5.92
C ARG A 21 6.18 3.24 6.09
N CYS A 22 5.42 2.87 5.08
CA CYS A 22 4.78 1.58 4.96
C CYS A 22 5.49 0.76 3.89
N THR A 23 5.94 -0.45 4.22
CA THR A 23 6.56 -1.37 3.27
C THR A 23 5.80 -2.68 3.26
N PHE A 24 5.43 -3.17 2.08
CA PHE A 24 4.74 -4.45 1.94
C PHE A 24 5.04 -5.10 0.60
N ARG A 25 4.89 -6.43 0.55
CA ARG A 25 4.93 -7.17 -0.71
C ARG A 25 3.54 -7.30 -1.30
N ALA A 26 3.39 -6.78 -2.51
CA ALA A 26 2.16 -6.86 -3.27
C ALA A 26 2.30 -7.90 -4.38
N PHE A 27 1.24 -8.67 -4.59
CA PHE A 27 1.14 -9.68 -5.62
C PHE A 27 -0.04 -9.35 -6.51
N ILE A 28 0.20 -9.27 -7.82
CA ILE A 28 -0.85 -9.18 -8.82
C ILE A 28 -0.88 -10.50 -9.57
N ASP A 29 -1.95 -11.24 -9.38
CA ASP A 29 -2.25 -12.41 -10.17
C ASP A 29 -3.14 -12.01 -11.34
N VAL A 30 -2.68 -12.30 -12.56
CA VAL A 30 -3.43 -12.04 -13.79
C VAL A 30 -4.02 -13.35 -14.29
N TYR A 31 -5.31 -13.35 -14.55
CA TYR A 31 -6.04 -14.49 -15.06
C TYR A 31 -6.72 -14.18 -16.39
N THR A 32 -6.98 -15.24 -17.14
CA THR A 32 -7.89 -15.22 -18.28
C THR A 32 -8.87 -16.37 -18.16
N THR A 33 -10.02 -16.25 -18.80
CA THR A 33 -11.00 -17.33 -18.86
C THR A 33 -10.75 -18.16 -20.11
N VAL A 34 -10.45 -19.45 -19.93
CA VAL A 34 -10.30 -20.43 -21.01
C VAL A 34 -11.36 -21.50 -20.81
N MET A 35 -12.24 -21.69 -21.79
CA MET A 35 -13.33 -22.68 -21.70
C MET A 35 -14.18 -22.55 -20.42
N GLY A 36 -14.46 -21.32 -20.00
CA GLY A 36 -15.24 -21.04 -18.79
C GLY A 36 -14.47 -21.19 -17.47
N GLN A 37 -13.17 -21.52 -17.50
CA GLN A 37 -12.34 -21.64 -16.31
C GLN A 37 -11.31 -20.51 -16.20
N LEU A 38 -11.21 -19.91 -15.02
CA LEU A 38 -10.16 -18.96 -14.66
C LEU A 38 -8.79 -19.66 -14.66
N THR A 39 -7.94 -19.25 -15.59
CA THR A 39 -6.59 -19.76 -15.76
C THR A 39 -5.57 -18.66 -15.46
N LYS A 40 -4.68 -18.92 -14.51
CA LYS A 40 -3.61 -17.98 -14.13
C LYS A 40 -2.58 -17.86 -15.26
N LEU A 41 -2.36 -16.64 -15.73
CA LEU A 41 -1.38 -16.30 -16.75
C LEU A 41 -0.01 -16.00 -16.15
N VAL A 42 0.02 -15.11 -15.17
CA VAL A 42 1.25 -14.57 -14.61
C VAL A 42 0.98 -14.06 -13.20
N THR A 43 1.98 -14.18 -12.34
CA THR A 43 2.04 -13.49 -11.06
C THR A 43 3.14 -12.45 -11.14
N VAL A 44 2.81 -11.20 -10.85
CA VAL A 44 3.78 -10.14 -10.65
C VAL A 44 3.90 -9.89 -9.16
N GLU A 45 5.11 -10.00 -8.64
CA GLU A 45 5.45 -9.69 -7.25
C GLU A 45 6.30 -8.44 -7.23
N GLY A 46 6.08 -7.55 -6.26
CA GLY A 46 7.00 -6.46 -6.00
C GLY A 46 6.89 -5.91 -4.59
N THR A 47 7.94 -5.18 -4.19
CA THR A 47 8.00 -4.50 -2.89
C THR A 47 7.48 -3.09 -3.04
N VAL A 48 6.33 -2.80 -2.43
CA VAL A 48 5.76 -1.45 -2.35
C VAL A 48 6.35 -0.74 -1.15
N ARG A 49 6.85 0.46 -1.38
CA ARG A 49 7.26 1.41 -0.35
C ARG A 49 6.37 2.63 -0.47
N ALA A 50 5.67 2.96 0.59
CA ALA A 50 4.78 4.11 0.63
C ALA A 50 5.16 5.06 1.77
N ALA A 51 5.21 6.34 1.45
CA ALA A 51 5.24 7.41 2.44
C ALA A 51 3.81 7.65 2.92
N LEU A 52 3.64 7.60 4.24
CA LEU A 52 2.40 7.89 4.92
C LEU A 52 2.43 9.31 5.51
N GLY A 53 1.34 10.02 5.34
CA GLY A 53 1.01 11.23 6.07
C GLY A 53 0.28 10.87 7.36
N LEU A 54 0.46 11.72 8.36
CA LEU A 54 -0.28 11.66 9.60
C LEU A 54 -0.85 13.04 9.89
N THR A 55 -2.13 13.08 10.21
CA THR A 55 -2.84 14.31 10.60
C THR A 55 -3.72 14.02 11.80
N VAL A 56 -3.89 14.99 12.70
CA VAL A 56 -4.89 14.89 13.76
C VAL A 56 -6.09 15.71 13.35
N ARG A 57 -7.26 15.08 13.36
CA ARG A 57 -8.53 15.75 13.10
C ARG A 57 -9.53 15.29 14.14
N ASP A 58 -10.19 16.23 14.80
CA ASP A 58 -11.20 15.95 15.83
C ASP A 58 -10.68 14.99 16.93
N GLN A 59 -9.41 15.17 17.36
CA GLN A 59 -8.70 14.33 18.33
C GLN A 59 -8.45 12.87 17.91
N VAL A 60 -8.63 12.57 16.62
CA VAL A 60 -8.34 11.27 16.03
C VAL A 60 -7.10 11.38 15.14
N LEU A 61 -6.16 10.47 15.32
CA LEU A 61 -5.04 10.30 14.39
C LEU A 61 -5.56 9.69 13.09
N GLN A 62 -5.28 10.34 11.97
CA GLN A 62 -5.62 9.88 10.64
C GLN A 62 -4.35 9.62 9.84
N LEU A 63 -4.31 8.47 9.18
CA LEU A 63 -3.23 8.07 8.28
C LEU A 63 -3.67 8.28 6.84
N SER A 64 -2.76 8.73 5.99
CA SER A 64 -3.01 8.87 4.55
C SER A 64 -1.81 8.41 3.76
N PHE A 65 -2.02 7.86 2.56
CA PHE A 65 -0.91 7.67 1.64
C PHE A 65 -0.54 9.02 1.01
N ARG A 66 0.75 9.34 0.93
CA ARG A 66 1.26 10.53 0.23
C ARG A 66 1.86 10.19 -1.11
N ARG A 67 2.64 9.11 -1.13
CA ARG A 67 3.31 8.58 -2.32
C ARG A 67 3.58 7.11 -2.09
N ALA A 68 3.45 6.31 -3.13
CA ALA A 68 3.95 4.96 -3.13
C ALA A 68 4.77 4.71 -4.39
N GLU A 69 5.77 3.85 -4.24
CA GLU A 69 6.58 3.34 -5.32
C GLU A 69 6.72 1.84 -5.17
N ILE A 70 6.87 1.14 -6.30
CA ILE A 70 7.16 -0.28 -6.30
C ILE A 70 8.59 -0.50 -6.79
N THR A 71 9.27 -1.45 -6.17
CA THR A 71 10.64 -1.83 -6.51
C THR A 71 10.78 -3.35 -6.48
N GLY A 72 11.79 -3.87 -7.19
CA GLY A 72 12.11 -5.29 -7.16
C GLY A 72 10.99 -6.16 -7.76
N LEU A 73 10.52 -5.79 -8.95
CA LEU A 73 9.48 -6.53 -9.66
C LEU A 73 10.02 -7.87 -10.15
N ASP A 74 9.35 -8.96 -9.74
CA ASP A 74 9.59 -10.32 -10.19
C ASP A 74 8.34 -10.82 -10.92
N VAL A 75 8.51 -11.29 -12.15
CA VAL A 75 7.41 -11.74 -13.01
C VAL A 75 7.50 -13.25 -13.19
N ARG A 76 6.59 -13.98 -12.55
CA ARG A 76 6.55 -15.45 -12.58
C ARG A 76 5.45 -15.92 -13.51
N ARG A 77 5.81 -16.78 -14.48
CA ARG A 77 4.83 -17.39 -15.39
C ARG A 77 3.87 -18.29 -14.63
N GLY A 78 2.60 -18.23 -15.02
CA GLY A 78 1.57 -19.20 -14.65
C GLY A 78 1.57 -20.41 -15.57
N ASN A 79 0.42 -21.09 -15.65
CA ASN A 79 0.29 -22.40 -16.28
C ASN A 79 0.25 -22.36 -17.82
N LEU A 80 0.07 -21.17 -18.41
CA LEU A 80 0.07 -20.97 -19.85
C LEU A 80 1.46 -20.54 -20.33
N LYS A 81 1.98 -21.21 -21.37
CA LYS A 81 3.22 -20.82 -22.07
C LYS A 81 2.97 -19.55 -22.91
N LEU A 82 2.70 -18.43 -22.25
CA LEU A 82 2.66 -17.12 -22.88
C LEU A 82 4.05 -16.50 -22.90
N LEU A 83 4.27 -15.56 -23.84
CA LEU A 83 5.38 -14.61 -23.72
C LEU A 83 5.22 -13.87 -22.40
N ILE A 84 6.28 -13.82 -21.58
CA ILE A 84 6.28 -12.95 -20.41
C ILE A 84 6.24 -11.52 -20.94
N PRO A 85 5.33 -10.67 -20.48
CA PRO A 85 5.47 -9.24 -20.72
C PRO A 85 6.87 -8.80 -20.27
N THR A 86 7.49 -7.89 -21.02
CA THR A 86 8.77 -7.33 -20.57
C THR A 86 8.59 -6.74 -19.17
N PRO A 87 9.61 -6.82 -18.28
CA PRO A 87 9.51 -6.28 -16.93
C PRO A 87 8.98 -4.83 -16.89
N MET A 88 9.35 -4.02 -17.89
CA MET A 88 8.89 -2.65 -18.06
C MET A 88 7.37 -2.53 -18.24
N LEU A 89 6.73 -3.39 -19.04
CA LEU A 89 5.27 -3.39 -19.22
C LEU A 89 4.54 -3.87 -17.97
N ALA A 90 5.12 -4.86 -17.28
CA ALA A 90 4.58 -5.32 -16.00
C ALA A 90 4.64 -4.21 -14.95
N GLU A 91 5.73 -3.45 -14.90
CA GLU A 91 5.91 -2.30 -14.00
C GLU A 91 4.87 -1.20 -14.24
N GLN A 92 4.65 -0.81 -15.50
CA GLN A 92 3.65 0.20 -15.84
C GLN A 92 2.24 -0.23 -15.45
N ALA A 93 1.84 -1.46 -15.81
CA ALA A 93 0.53 -1.99 -15.44
C ALA A 93 0.36 -2.08 -13.92
N PHE A 94 1.42 -2.49 -13.21
CA PHE A 94 1.40 -2.56 -11.74
C PHE A 94 1.24 -1.16 -11.14
N ASN A 95 2.02 -0.17 -11.59
CA ASN A 95 1.93 1.20 -11.07
C ASN A 95 0.53 1.80 -11.27
N SER A 96 -0.11 1.56 -12.42
CA SER A 96 -1.49 1.99 -12.66
C SER A 96 -2.49 1.30 -11.72
N LEU A 97 -2.38 -0.01 -11.53
CA LEU A 97 -3.24 -0.75 -10.61
C LEU A 97 -2.99 -0.35 -9.15
N LEU A 98 -1.73 -0.11 -8.77
CA LEU A 98 -1.36 0.34 -7.44
C LEU A 98 -1.97 1.71 -7.15
N ALA A 99 -1.91 2.66 -8.09
CA ALA A 99 -2.53 3.98 -7.93
C ALA A 99 -4.05 3.89 -7.67
N LEU A 100 -4.77 3.04 -8.42
CA LEU A 100 -6.21 2.80 -8.22
C LEU A 100 -6.50 2.16 -6.86
N ASN A 101 -5.69 1.19 -6.45
CA ASN A 101 -5.86 0.52 -5.16
C ASN A 101 -5.50 1.43 -3.99
N LEU A 102 -4.52 2.33 -4.12
CA LEU A 102 -4.17 3.30 -3.08
C LEU A 102 -5.30 4.30 -2.84
N GLN A 103 -5.94 4.81 -3.90
CA GLN A 103 -7.13 5.66 -3.76
C GLN A 103 -8.27 4.94 -3.01
N THR A 104 -8.43 3.65 -3.25
CA THR A 104 -9.43 2.83 -2.57
C THR A 104 -9.03 2.60 -1.10
N LEU A 105 -7.76 2.29 -0.83
CA LEU A 105 -7.24 2.09 0.52
C LEU A 105 -7.29 3.37 1.37
N GLU A 106 -7.10 4.55 0.77
CA GLU A 106 -7.26 5.84 1.45
C GLU A 106 -8.66 6.00 2.06
N GLN A 107 -9.70 5.45 1.43
CA GLN A 107 -11.06 5.47 1.96
C GLN A 107 -11.23 4.63 3.23
N PHE A 108 -10.38 3.61 3.40
CA PHE A 108 -10.37 2.73 4.59
C PHE A 108 -9.30 3.14 5.62
N LEU A 109 -8.49 4.15 5.32
CA LEU A 109 -7.31 4.54 6.10
C LEU A 109 -7.46 5.62 7.18
N PRO A 110 -8.65 6.15 7.55
CA PRO A 110 -8.75 6.65 8.90
C PRO A 110 -8.79 5.42 9.83
N VAL A 111 -7.60 4.84 10.12
CA VAL A 111 -7.44 4.04 11.34
C VAL A 111 -7.66 5.04 12.46
N GLN A 112 -8.89 5.11 12.96
CA GLN A 112 -9.26 6.07 13.99
C GLN A 112 -8.61 5.65 15.30
N VAL A 113 -7.38 6.09 15.53
CA VAL A 113 -6.73 5.93 16.83
C VAL A 113 -7.09 7.17 17.64
N PRO A 114 -7.96 7.07 18.65
CA PRO A 114 -8.24 8.19 19.53
C PRO A 114 -6.97 8.56 20.28
N VAL A 115 -6.64 9.85 20.32
CA VAL A 115 -5.54 10.36 21.15
C VAL A 115 -6.01 10.36 22.60
N PRO A 116 -5.31 9.68 23.53
CA PRO A 116 -5.69 9.66 24.93
C PRO A 116 -5.41 11.03 25.57
N LEU A 117 -6.40 11.92 25.53
CA LEU A 117 -6.33 13.26 26.10
C LEU A 117 -7.13 13.33 27.40
N VAL A 118 -6.66 14.13 28.36
CA VAL A 118 -7.45 14.54 29.52
C VAL A 118 -8.55 15.49 29.04
N SER A 119 -9.75 15.39 29.65
CA SER A 119 -10.89 16.24 29.32
C SER A 119 -10.51 17.73 29.32
N GLY A 120 -10.92 18.44 28.26
CA GLY A 120 -10.63 19.86 28.06
C GLY A 120 -9.36 20.18 27.25
N LEU A 121 -8.51 19.18 26.97
CA LEU A 121 -7.32 19.36 26.13
C LEU A 121 -7.62 19.09 24.65
N ARG A 122 -6.92 19.77 23.75
CA ARG A 122 -6.96 19.57 22.29
C ARG A 122 -5.54 19.50 21.74
N VAL A 123 -5.31 18.63 20.77
CA VAL A 123 -4.04 18.63 20.01
C VAL A 123 -4.03 19.87 19.14
N ALA A 124 -2.98 20.69 19.26
CA ALA A 124 -2.77 21.84 18.39
C ALA A 124 -2.35 21.39 16.98
N ASP A 125 -2.60 22.22 15.97
CA ASP A 125 -2.08 21.98 14.63
C ASP A 125 -0.55 21.85 14.67
N GLY A 126 -0.03 20.72 14.17
CA GLY A 126 1.41 20.40 14.25
C GLY A 126 1.89 19.84 15.60
N GLY A 127 0.97 19.51 16.51
CA GLY A 127 1.28 18.85 17.80
C GLY A 127 1.88 17.45 17.64
N VAL A 128 1.75 16.83 16.46
CA VAL A 128 2.35 15.54 16.19
C VAL A 128 3.76 15.67 15.63
N ARG A 129 4.72 15.04 16.31
CA ARG A 129 6.12 14.93 15.85
C ARG A 129 6.52 13.47 15.74
N LEU A 130 7.26 13.16 14.69
CA LEU A 130 7.88 11.86 14.52
C LEU A 130 9.29 11.91 15.12
N THR A 131 9.67 10.87 15.85
CA THR A 131 11.03 10.60 16.30
C THR A 131 11.29 9.13 16.02
N GLU A 132 12.55 8.72 15.81
CA GLU A 132 12.85 7.35 15.40
C GLU A 132 12.17 6.31 16.32
N GLY A 133 11.27 5.52 15.74
CA GLY A 133 10.47 4.52 16.47
C GLY A 133 9.31 5.04 17.34
N VAL A 134 9.09 6.36 17.47
CA VAL A 134 8.10 6.95 18.38
C VAL A 134 7.27 8.06 17.73
N LEU A 135 5.96 8.02 17.97
CA LEU A 135 5.02 9.09 17.67
C LEU A 135 4.83 9.97 18.92
N LEU A 136 5.15 11.26 18.84
CA LEU A 136 4.89 12.24 19.90
C LEU A 136 3.63 13.03 19.54
N VAL A 137 2.65 13.11 20.44
CA VAL A 137 1.37 13.82 20.25
C VAL A 137 1.14 14.77 21.42
#